data_AF-A0A3A8YFN1-F1
#
_entry.id   AF-A0A3A8YFN1-F1
#
_cell.length_a   1.000
_cell.length_b   1.000
_cell.length_c   1.000
_cell.angle_alpha   90.00
_cell.angle_beta   90.00
_cell.angle_gamma   90.00
#
_symmetry.space_group_name_H-M   'P 1'
#
loop_
_entity.id
_entity.type
_entity.pdbx_description
1 polymer ?
#
loop_
_entity_poly.entity_id
_entity_poly.type
_entity_poly.pdbx_seq_one_letter_code
_entity_poly.pdbx_strand_id
1 'polypeptide(L)'
;MNFIDRALAQGDALTDDDLLQAMADIYQEPQVRQELDRYPRYIRNVICIIDYDTELQMEGLGACADSARWEQYIQALEDCGAASEAEILRQARALADNDPDCEDETVSAGFEALSRRTALRQDYEGFWDLVRAYIGRERG
;
A
#
# COMPACT_ATOMS: atom_id res chain seq x y z
N MET A 1 6.27 8.82 22.64
CA MET A 1 6.73 7.56 22.04
C MET A 1 5.51 6.87 21.48
N ASN A 2 5.35 6.90 20.16
CA ASN A 2 4.19 6.33 19.46
C ASN A 2 4.43 4.85 19.10
N PHE A 3 3.50 4.21 18.39
CA PHE A 3 3.62 2.81 17.95
C PHE A 3 4.89 2.55 17.11
N ILE A 4 5.28 3.48 16.22
CA ILE A 4 6.49 3.33 15.39
C ILE A 4 7.73 3.35 16.27
N ASP A 5 7.84 4.32 17.18
CA ASP A 5 8.97 4.39 18.11
C ASP A 5 9.08 3.12 18.96
N ARG A 6 7.93 2.61 19.45
CA ARG A 6 7.86 1.39 20.25
C ARG A 6 8.31 0.17 19.47
N ALA A 7 7.93 0.05 18.20
CA ALA A 7 8.30 -1.06 17.36
C ALA A 7 9.79 -1.02 17.00
N LEU A 8 10.30 0.16 16.59
CA LEU A 8 11.71 0.35 16.26
C LEU A 8 12.64 0.15 17.48
N ALA A 9 12.20 0.53 18.68
CA ALA A 9 12.97 0.33 19.92
C ALA A 9 13.21 -1.15 20.26
N GLN A 10 12.40 -2.07 19.72
CA GLN A 10 12.59 -3.51 19.93
C GLN A 10 13.72 -4.10 19.06
N GLY A 11 14.17 -3.39 18.03
CA GLY A 11 15.28 -3.83 17.17
C GLY A 11 15.08 -5.25 16.66
N ASP A 12 16.11 -6.08 16.75
CA ASP A 12 16.11 -7.47 16.23
C ASP A 12 15.20 -8.44 17.01
N ALA A 13 14.64 -8.03 18.15
CA ALA A 13 13.69 -8.86 18.90
C ALA A 13 12.31 -8.94 18.22
N LEU A 14 12.00 -7.99 17.34
CA LEU A 14 10.72 -7.89 16.64
C LEU A 14 10.83 -8.54 15.27
N THR A 15 9.96 -9.49 14.94
CA THR A 15 9.96 -10.08 13.59
C THR A 15 9.49 -9.07 12.53
N ASP A 16 9.73 -9.36 11.25
CA ASP A 16 9.24 -8.50 10.17
C ASP A 16 7.71 -8.45 10.11
N ASP A 17 7.06 -9.56 10.47
CA ASP A 17 5.59 -9.62 10.59
C ASP A 17 5.09 -8.78 11.77
N ASP A 18 5.74 -8.87 12.93
CA ASP A 18 5.36 -8.06 14.09
C ASP A 18 5.52 -6.55 13.81
N LEU A 19 6.57 -6.16 13.07
CA LEU A 19 6.74 -4.77 12.65
C LEU A 19 5.63 -4.34 11.68
N LEU A 20 5.32 -5.17 10.69
CA LEU A 20 4.23 -4.93 9.75
C LEU A 20 2.90 -4.74 10.50
N GLN A 21 2.58 -5.63 11.42
CA GLN A 21 1.37 -5.54 12.24
C GLN A 21 1.36 -4.26 13.08
N ALA A 22 2.48 -3.90 13.70
CA ALA A 22 2.58 -2.67 14.45
C ALA A 22 2.31 -1.43 13.58
N MET A 23 2.65 -1.44 12.29
CA MET A 23 2.37 -0.31 11.40
C MET A 23 0.87 -0.07 11.16
N ALA A 24 0.02 -1.10 11.33
CA ALA A 24 -1.43 -0.96 11.24
C ALA A 24 -2.03 -0.13 12.40
N ASP A 25 -1.29 0.06 13.51
CA ASP A 25 -1.71 0.92 14.62
C ASP A 25 -1.81 2.40 14.22
N ILE A 26 -1.40 2.79 13.00
CA ILE A 26 -1.64 4.12 12.45
C ILE A 26 -3.13 4.51 12.44
N TYR A 27 -4.04 3.54 12.41
CA TYR A 27 -5.48 3.78 12.53
C TYR A 27 -5.95 4.00 13.97
N GLN A 28 -5.19 3.52 14.96
CA GLN A 28 -5.42 3.77 16.39
C GLN A 28 -4.74 5.06 16.88
N GLU A 29 -3.63 5.45 16.24
CA GLU A 29 -2.88 6.68 16.52
C GLU A 29 -2.76 7.60 15.28
N PRO A 30 -3.88 8.09 14.71
CA PRO A 30 -3.87 8.86 13.47
C PRO A 30 -3.06 10.16 13.54
N GLN A 31 -2.85 10.71 14.74
CA GLN A 31 -1.99 11.88 14.97
C GLN A 31 -0.54 11.67 14.49
N VAL A 32 -0.06 10.43 14.45
CA VAL A 32 1.30 10.08 14.01
C VAL A 32 1.51 10.36 12.52
N ARG A 33 0.42 10.47 11.72
CA ARG A 33 0.51 10.81 10.30
C ARG A 33 1.24 12.13 10.04
N GLN A 34 1.09 13.11 10.94
CA GLN A 34 1.76 14.42 10.84
C GLN A 34 3.26 14.35 11.11
N GLU A 35 3.73 13.21 11.61
CA GLU A 35 5.08 12.99 12.06
C GLU A 35 5.86 12.03 11.16
N LEU A 36 5.20 11.41 10.16
CA LEU A 36 5.76 10.31 9.37
C LEU A 36 7.07 10.65 8.66
N ASP A 37 7.27 11.92 8.29
CA ASP A 37 8.48 12.39 7.62
C ASP A 37 9.77 12.21 8.44
N ARG A 38 9.65 12.06 9.78
CA ARG A 38 10.81 11.80 10.64
C ARG A 38 11.31 10.35 10.60
N TYR A 39 10.51 9.43 10.07
CA TYR A 39 10.83 8.01 10.02
C TYR A 39 11.52 7.62 8.71
N PRO A 40 12.29 6.51 8.69
CA PRO A 40 12.86 5.97 7.47
C PRO A 40 11.81 5.73 6.37
N ARG A 41 12.25 5.84 5.11
CA ARG A 41 11.36 5.66 3.95
C ARG A 41 10.60 4.33 3.97
N TYR A 42 11.25 3.23 4.35
CA TYR A 42 10.59 1.92 4.37
C TYR A 42 9.40 1.86 5.33
N ILE A 43 9.46 2.54 6.49
CA ILE A 43 8.34 2.65 7.43
C ILE A 43 7.16 3.38 6.79
N ARG A 44 7.44 4.51 6.12
CA ARG A 44 6.41 5.27 5.39
C ARG A 44 5.79 4.44 4.27
N ASN A 45 6.62 3.69 3.54
CA ASN A 45 6.15 2.81 2.47
C ASN A 45 5.24 1.70 3.00
N VAL A 46 5.59 1.05 4.12
CA VAL A 46 4.76 0.00 4.73
C VAL A 46 3.38 0.56 5.11
N ILE A 47 3.33 1.72 5.77
CA ILE A 47 2.07 2.39 6.10
C ILE A 47 1.29 2.76 4.83
N CYS A 48 1.98 3.24 3.80
CA CYS A 48 1.39 3.58 2.50
C CYS A 48 0.77 2.34 1.81
N ILE A 49 1.43 1.18 1.90
CA ILE A 49 0.93 -0.09 1.37
C ILE A 49 -0.29 -0.60 2.17
N ILE A 50 -0.30 -0.43 3.49
CA ILE A 50 -1.48 -0.73 4.33
C ILE A 50 -2.67 0.16 3.95
N ASP A 51 -2.42 1.47 3.73
CA ASP A 51 -3.45 2.39 3.25
C ASP A 51 -3.97 1.97 1.86
N TYR A 52 -3.09 1.52 0.96
CA TYR A 52 -3.45 1.01 -0.37
C TYR A 52 -4.35 -0.24 -0.28
N ASP A 53 -3.97 -1.25 0.51
CA ASP A 53 -4.81 -2.45 0.71
C ASP A 53 -6.18 -2.08 1.28
N THR A 54 -6.19 -1.20 2.27
CA THR A 54 -7.43 -0.75 2.92
C THR A 54 -8.35 -0.02 1.94
N GLU A 55 -7.84 0.94 1.17
CA GLU A 55 -8.61 1.69 0.17
C GLU A 55 -9.10 0.77 -0.95
N LEU A 56 -8.26 -0.17 -1.40
CA LEU A 56 -8.63 -1.15 -2.42
C LEU A 56 -9.77 -2.06 -1.95
N GLN A 57 -9.75 -2.49 -0.68
CA GLN A 57 -10.81 -3.35 -0.12
C GLN A 57 -12.11 -2.59 0.15
N MET A 58 -12.02 -1.32 0.57
CA MET A 58 -13.19 -0.52 0.95
C MET A 58 -13.88 0.13 -0.25
N GLU A 59 -13.11 0.71 -1.16
CA GLU A 59 -13.62 1.57 -2.23
C GLU A 59 -13.26 1.06 -3.63
N GLY A 60 -12.31 0.12 -3.73
CA GLY A 60 -11.94 -0.52 -4.98
C GLY A 60 -10.81 0.20 -5.72
N LEU A 61 -10.36 -0.43 -6.82
CA LEU A 61 -9.18 0.02 -7.56
C LEU A 61 -9.37 1.39 -8.21
N GLY A 62 -10.61 1.75 -8.57
CA GLY A 62 -10.93 3.08 -9.11
C GLY A 62 -10.62 4.19 -8.11
N ALA A 63 -10.99 4.02 -6.84
CA ALA A 63 -10.70 4.98 -5.78
C ALA A 63 -9.18 5.11 -5.53
N CYS A 64 -8.44 3.99 -5.50
CA CYS A 64 -6.98 4.03 -5.39
C CYS A 64 -6.32 4.81 -6.55
N ALA A 65 -6.87 4.69 -7.76
CA ALA A 65 -6.35 5.36 -8.95
C ALA A 65 -6.69 6.87 -8.97
N ASP A 66 -7.85 7.26 -8.43
CA ASP A 66 -8.26 8.67 -8.31
C ASP A 66 -7.67 9.36 -7.07
N SER A 67 -7.19 8.58 -6.09
CA SER A 67 -6.58 9.07 -4.86
C SER A 67 -5.43 10.05 -5.13
N ALA A 68 -5.40 11.17 -4.42
CA ALA A 68 -4.28 12.12 -4.49
C ALA A 68 -2.92 11.51 -4.08
N ARG A 69 -2.93 10.30 -3.51
CA ARG A 69 -1.76 9.53 -3.08
C ARG A 69 -1.32 8.45 -4.07
N TRP A 70 -1.96 8.33 -5.24
CA TRP A 70 -1.70 7.25 -6.20
C TRP A 70 -0.21 7.10 -6.58
N GLU A 71 0.53 8.20 -6.74
CA GLU A 71 1.98 8.16 -7.01
C GLU A 71 2.78 7.57 -5.84
N GLN A 72 2.35 7.85 -4.60
CA GLN A 72 2.98 7.31 -3.39
C GLN A 72 2.72 5.81 -3.27
N TYR A 73 1.52 5.34 -3.61
CA TYR A 73 1.21 3.91 -3.68
C TYR A 73 2.10 3.21 -4.71
N ILE A 74 2.21 3.74 -5.93
CA ILE A 74 3.08 3.18 -6.96
C ILE A 74 4.52 3.10 -6.44
N GLN A 75 5.05 4.18 -5.90
CA GLN A 75 6.44 4.20 -5.42
C GLN A 75 6.66 3.18 -4.30
N ALA A 76 5.73 3.08 -3.33
CA ALA A 76 5.85 2.14 -2.23
C ALA A 76 5.77 0.68 -2.71
N LEU A 77 4.87 0.39 -3.65
CA LEU A 77 4.73 -0.93 -4.28
C LEU A 77 5.99 -1.31 -5.08
N GLU A 78 6.59 -0.37 -5.80
CA GLU A 78 7.85 -0.63 -6.52
C GLU A 78 9.02 -0.87 -5.57
N ASP A 79 9.14 -0.05 -4.52
CA ASP A 79 10.20 -0.18 -3.53
C ASP A 79 10.13 -1.52 -2.78
N CYS A 80 8.92 -2.02 -2.49
CA CYS A 80 8.75 -3.32 -1.83
C CYS A 80 8.91 -4.52 -2.79
N GLY A 81 8.94 -4.28 -4.11
CA GLY A 81 9.09 -5.30 -5.14
C GLY A 81 7.77 -5.81 -5.74
N ALA A 82 6.63 -5.24 -5.36
CA ALA A 82 5.31 -5.51 -5.95
C ALA A 82 5.10 -4.75 -7.28
N ALA A 83 6.07 -4.85 -8.20
CA ALA A 83 6.06 -4.10 -9.46
C ALA A 83 4.83 -4.39 -10.33
N SER A 84 4.32 -5.63 -10.31
CA SER A 84 3.09 -5.99 -11.02
C SER A 84 1.85 -5.28 -10.46
N GLU A 85 1.80 -5.06 -9.14
CA GLU A 85 0.71 -4.33 -8.49
C GLU A 85 0.77 -2.84 -8.84
N ALA A 86 1.97 -2.25 -8.80
CA ALA A 86 2.20 -0.87 -9.24
C ALA A 86 1.76 -0.65 -10.70
N GLU A 87 2.06 -1.61 -11.58
CA GLU A 87 1.66 -1.56 -12.99
C GLU A 87 0.15 -1.66 -13.19
N ILE A 88 -0.55 -2.46 -12.37
CA ILE A 88 -2.03 -2.50 -12.38
C ILE A 88 -2.60 -1.14 -11.97
N LEU A 89 -2.05 -0.50 -10.93
CA LEU A 89 -2.49 0.82 -10.49
C LEU A 89 -2.23 1.91 -11.55
N ARG A 90 -1.12 1.84 -12.29
CA ARG A 90 -0.87 2.73 -13.45
C ARG A 90 -1.92 2.54 -14.55
N GLN A 91 -2.27 1.30 -14.86
CA GLN A 91 -3.31 1.01 -15.85
C GLN A 91 -4.68 1.52 -15.40
N ALA A 92 -4.98 1.38 -14.11
CA ALA A 92 -6.20 1.92 -13.52
C ALA A 92 -6.23 3.46 -13.59
N ARG A 93 -5.11 4.13 -13.30
CA ARG A 93 -4.97 5.59 -13.44
C ARG A 93 -5.18 6.04 -14.89
N ALA A 94 -4.53 5.37 -15.84
CA ALA A 94 -4.71 5.68 -17.25
C ALA A 94 -6.16 5.49 -17.70
N LEU A 95 -6.88 4.50 -17.17
CA LEU A 95 -8.30 4.30 -17.45
C LEU A 95 -9.14 5.46 -16.90
N ALA A 96 -8.90 5.89 -15.65
CA ALA A 96 -9.56 7.04 -15.04
C ALA A 96 -9.31 8.35 -15.81
N ASP A 97 -8.08 8.59 -16.25
CA ASP A 97 -7.72 9.81 -16.98
C ASP A 97 -8.37 9.89 -18.38
N ASN A 98 -8.72 8.75 -18.99
CA ASN A 98 -9.38 8.70 -20.29
C ASN A 98 -10.90 8.92 -20.19
N ASP A 99 -11.51 8.69 -19.03
CA ASP A 99 -12.94 8.90 -18.78
C ASP A 99 -13.17 9.32 -17.31
N PRO A 100 -13.13 10.64 -17.03
CA PRO A 100 -13.16 11.17 -15.68
C PRO A 100 -14.50 10.96 -14.96
N ASP A 101 -15.59 10.77 -15.71
CA ASP A 101 -16.92 10.68 -15.13
C ASP A 101 -17.20 9.25 -14.62
N CYS A 102 -16.44 8.23 -15.06
CA CYS A 102 -16.56 6.83 -14.62
C CYS A 102 -18.00 6.25 -14.69
N GLU A 103 -18.92 6.93 -15.38
CA GLU A 103 -20.31 6.51 -15.60
C GLU A 103 -20.42 5.54 -16.79
N ASP A 104 -19.36 5.39 -17.58
CA ASP A 104 -19.31 4.45 -18.70
C ASP A 104 -19.11 3.00 -18.18
N GLU A 105 -20.05 2.12 -18.54
CA GLU A 105 -20.00 0.69 -18.21
C GLU A 105 -18.68 0.03 -18.67
N THR A 106 -18.03 0.55 -19.70
CA THR A 106 -16.74 0.06 -20.21
C THR A 106 -15.58 0.37 -19.26
N VAL A 107 -15.61 1.54 -18.61
CA VAL A 107 -14.62 1.97 -17.60
C VAL A 107 -14.79 1.12 -16.33
N SER A 108 -16.03 0.93 -15.89
CA SER A 108 -16.35 0.04 -14.77
C SER A 108 -15.90 -1.41 -15.02
N ALA A 109 -16.15 -1.95 -16.22
CA ALA A 109 -15.68 -3.28 -16.61
C ALA A 109 -14.14 -3.36 -16.68
N GLY A 110 -13.48 -2.28 -17.12
CA GLY A 110 -12.03 -2.17 -17.13
C GLY A 110 -11.41 -2.23 -15.72
N PHE A 111 -11.96 -1.47 -14.78
CA PHE A 111 -11.55 -1.52 -13.37
C PHE A 111 -11.78 -2.91 -12.77
N GLU A 112 -12.90 -3.56 -13.06
CA GLU A 112 -13.16 -4.91 -12.56
C GLU A 112 -12.14 -5.92 -13.11
N ALA A 113 -11.79 -5.81 -14.40
CA ALA A 113 -10.79 -6.67 -15.03
C ALA A 113 -9.39 -6.47 -14.43
N LEU A 114 -9.00 -5.22 -14.16
CA LEU A 114 -7.75 -4.90 -13.47
C LEU A 114 -7.75 -5.37 -12.02
N SER A 115 -8.86 -5.17 -11.30
CA SER A 115 -9.03 -5.61 -9.91
C SER A 115 -8.98 -7.13 -9.77
N ARG A 116 -9.31 -7.89 -10.82
CA ARG A 116 -9.11 -9.35 -10.84
C ARG A 116 -7.65 -9.75 -10.94
N ARG A 117 -6.76 -8.87 -11.37
CA ARG A 117 -5.33 -9.15 -11.57
C ARG A 117 -4.47 -8.77 -10.36
N THR A 118 -5.00 -8.03 -9.40
CA THR A 118 -4.24 -7.61 -8.22
C THR A 118 -3.75 -8.82 -7.43
N ALA A 119 -2.51 -8.75 -6.95
CA ALA A 119 -1.94 -9.77 -6.08
C ALA A 119 -2.78 -9.90 -4.80
N LEU A 120 -3.29 -8.78 -4.27
CA LEU A 120 -4.20 -8.78 -3.12
C LEU A 120 -5.48 -9.61 -3.32
N ARG A 121 -5.87 -9.91 -4.58
CA ARG A 121 -6.99 -10.80 -4.89
C ARG A 121 -6.59 -12.21 -5.32
N GLN A 122 -5.42 -12.37 -5.95
CA GLN A 122 -4.96 -13.64 -6.51
C GLN A 122 -4.00 -14.41 -5.58
N ASP A 123 -3.14 -13.69 -4.87
CA ASP A 123 -2.08 -14.21 -4.00
C ASP A 123 -1.81 -13.22 -2.86
N TYR A 124 -2.79 -13.11 -1.95
CA TYR A 124 -2.75 -12.17 -0.84
C TYR A 124 -1.53 -12.41 0.05
N GLU A 125 -1.22 -13.67 0.36
CA GLU A 125 -0.09 -14.01 1.22
C GLU A 125 1.26 -13.75 0.52
N GLY A 126 1.38 -14.09 -0.77
CA GLY A 126 2.57 -13.77 -1.56
C GLY A 126 2.81 -12.27 -1.69
N PHE A 127 1.76 -11.45 -1.76
CA PHE A 127 1.89 -9.99 -1.70
C PHE A 127 2.52 -9.53 -0.38
N TRP A 128 2.00 -10.01 0.76
CA TRP A 128 2.54 -9.62 2.07
C TRP A 128 3.92 -10.21 2.35
N ASP A 129 4.28 -11.34 1.76
CA ASP A 129 5.65 -11.87 1.78
C ASP A 129 6.65 -10.91 1.13
N LEU A 130 6.27 -10.20 0.05
CA LEU A 130 7.11 -9.16 -0.53
C LEU A 130 7.32 -7.99 0.45
N VAL A 131 6.26 -7.59 1.15
CA VAL A 131 6.34 -6.51 2.15
C VAL A 131 7.21 -6.91 3.34
N ARG A 132 7.05 -8.14 3.85
CA ARG A 132 7.91 -8.70 4.92
C ARG A 132 9.36 -8.77 4.47
N ALA A 133 9.63 -9.27 3.26
CA ALA A 133 10.97 -9.33 2.71
C ALA A 133 11.60 -7.93 2.53
N TYR A 134 10.80 -6.93 2.14
CA TYR A 134 11.24 -5.55 2.07
C TYR A 134 11.63 -4.99 3.45
N ILE A 135 10.81 -5.23 4.48
CA ILE A 135 11.13 -4.86 5.86
C ILE A 135 12.46 -5.49 6.29
N GLY A 136 12.63 -6.79 6.09
CA GLY A 136 13.86 -7.51 6.45
C GLY A 136 15.10 -6.96 5.74
N ARG A 137 15.00 -6.62 4.45
CA ARG A 137 16.10 -6.00 3.67
C ARG A 137 16.52 -4.64 4.20
N GLU A 138 15.59 -3.82 4.67
CA GLU A 138 15.87 -2.45 5.12
C GLU A 138 16.34 -2.37 6.57
N ARG A 139 16.16 -3.46 7.33
CA ARG A 139 16.60 -3.59 8.73
C ARG A 139 17.97 -4.27 8.89
N GLY A 140 18.35 -5.15 7.97
CA GLY A 140 19.63 -5.87 7.96
C GLY A 140 20.78 -5.09 7.34
#